data_AF-A0A135I5H3-F1
#
_entry.id   AF-A0A135I5H3-F1
#
_cell.length_a   1.000
_cell.length_b   1.000
_cell.length_c   1.000
_cell.angle_alpha   90.00
_cell.angle_beta   90.00
_cell.angle_gamma   90.00
#
_symmetry.space_group_name_H-M   'P 1'
#
loop_
_entity.id
_entity.type
_entity.pdbx_description
1 polymer ?
#
loop_
_entity_poly.entity_id
_entity_poly.type
_entity_poly.pdbx_seq_one_letter_code
_entity_poly.pdbx_strand_id
1 'polypeptide(L)'
;MKVLIVEDDKIQATRLKMQLSHLSVSDIHFAEDGLEAIDVCRKFDIDLLFCDIQMPRMDGVSFLSKLNKISPDVGIVIFSSVEDAILKITFDMCNMAGFEFVRAIQKPISDSVLENIVLEHSSFMSKKNAHSSPQIQIGSRDVFDGFENDRFFCFYQPQFNLSNGNLSGVESLVRFSHPEYGVLGPHHFMDLIGDLGCKNQLFEIVLDKSVKLMASMSKELKLSVNFSQECLETDIYDLVIATCKKYDFPLNKLTLEMTEEDVYQCSIDSLANLARLRVSGVGLAIDDFGTGFASLSQLVQLPFTELKIDKAFLENIHSNYKNKQITEICLLLAHSLGLHCVVEGIENEEAYLFAKRIGIDTCQGYYTSKPIGAPDLYSLYQKHKCAELGNQFPQSKSLKSVYFDIDNQRSTPLVKLIKKHDELIDTIQVNTTDEVSTQLRDNAIQSLILESEGLSSTEISDVITHVKAFYHGPIFLLLPFYEEETDELKDEDNDILYIRKSRTVTETANAIYSAMTDTYESSSNLTTLFSKLSSREATVAKYILAGYTNKKISNELDISQKTVSTYKTRILSKLNINSMFELVKIFNTVN
;
A
#
# COMPACT_ATOMS: atom_id res chain seq x y z
N MET A 1 5.96 19.61 -31.14
CA MET A 1 5.16 18.38 -31.31
C MET A 1 5.17 18.00 -32.77
N LYS A 2 5.76 16.85 -33.10
CA LYS A 2 5.74 16.22 -34.42
C LYS A 2 4.64 15.19 -34.45
N VAL A 3 3.78 15.27 -35.46
CA VAL A 3 2.62 14.39 -35.59
C VAL A 3 2.71 13.55 -36.85
N LEU A 4 2.39 12.26 -36.74
CA LEU A 4 2.20 11.38 -37.90
C LEU A 4 0.71 11.06 -38.06
N ILE A 5 0.17 11.27 -39.26
CA ILE A 5 -1.16 10.83 -39.65
C ILE A 5 -1.01 9.61 -40.56
N VAL A 6 -1.49 8.46 -40.11
CA VAL A 6 -1.55 7.21 -40.89
C VAL A 6 -3.00 7.00 -41.34
N GLU A 7 -3.26 7.29 -42.61
CA GLU A 7 -4.60 7.37 -43.19
C GLU A 7 -4.51 7.20 -44.71
N ASP A 8 -5.25 6.24 -45.28
CA ASP A 8 -5.25 5.99 -46.72
C ASP A 8 -6.19 6.94 -47.49
N ASP A 9 -7.24 7.46 -46.84
CA ASP A 9 -8.10 8.50 -47.40
C ASP A 9 -7.46 9.88 -47.31
N LYS A 10 -6.94 10.36 -48.44
CA LYS A 10 -6.31 11.69 -48.58
C LYS A 10 -7.20 12.85 -48.14
N ILE A 11 -8.51 12.75 -48.30
CA ILE A 11 -9.45 13.81 -47.89
C ILE A 11 -9.51 13.85 -46.36
N GLN A 12 -9.60 12.70 -45.71
CA GLN A 12 -9.62 12.58 -44.25
C GLN A 12 -8.29 13.02 -43.64
N ALA A 13 -7.17 12.57 -44.21
CA ALA A 13 -5.83 12.97 -43.79
C ALA A 13 -5.63 14.49 -43.91
N THR A 14 -6.07 15.08 -45.02
CA THR A 14 -5.97 16.54 -45.25
C THR A 14 -6.86 17.32 -44.28
N ARG A 15 -8.06 16.81 -43.98
CA ARG A 15 -8.96 17.44 -43.01
C ARG A 15 -8.35 17.44 -41.61
N LEU A 16 -7.83 16.30 -41.16
CA LEU A 16 -7.17 16.18 -39.86
C LEU A 16 -5.94 17.09 -39.78
N LYS A 17 -5.15 17.19 -40.85
CA LYS A 17 -4.04 18.15 -40.96
C LYS A 17 -4.49 19.58 -40.73
N MET A 18 -5.58 20.01 -41.39
CA MET A 18 -6.11 21.37 -41.23
C MET A 18 -6.53 21.62 -39.79
N GLN A 19 -7.25 20.69 -39.17
CA GLN A 19 -7.70 20.80 -37.78
C GLN A 19 -6.50 20.90 -36.81
N LEU A 20 -5.48 20.06 -36.99
CA LEU A 20 -4.23 20.13 -36.20
C LEU A 20 -3.46 21.43 -36.42
N SER A 21 -3.45 21.96 -37.65
CA SER A 21 -2.78 23.23 -37.96
C SER A 21 -3.42 24.42 -37.23
N HIS A 22 -4.74 24.40 -37.01
CA HIS A 22 -5.44 25.41 -36.20
C HIS A 22 -5.05 25.35 -34.71
N LEU A 23 -4.54 24.22 -34.24
CA LEU A 23 -4.03 24.01 -32.88
C LEU A 23 -2.52 24.30 -32.76
N SER A 24 -1.95 25.05 -33.70
CA SER A 24 -0.50 25.39 -33.74
C SER A 24 0.45 24.19 -33.91
N VAL A 25 -0.05 23.05 -34.40
CA VAL A 25 0.78 21.90 -34.78
C VAL A 25 1.24 22.07 -36.22
N SER A 26 2.52 22.33 -36.43
CA SER A 26 3.08 22.63 -37.75
C SER A 26 3.90 21.51 -38.39
N ASP A 27 4.45 20.59 -37.58
CA ASP A 27 5.30 19.50 -38.05
C ASP A 27 4.48 18.21 -38.18
N ILE A 28 3.84 18.04 -39.35
CA ILE A 28 2.89 16.96 -39.63
C ILE A 28 3.39 16.11 -40.80
N HIS A 29 3.58 14.81 -40.54
CA HIS A 29 3.97 13.77 -41.49
C HIS A 29 2.75 12.91 -41.88
N PHE A 30 2.84 12.24 -43.03
CA PHE A 30 1.78 11.38 -43.57
C PHE A 30 2.32 10.00 -43.89
N ALA A 31 1.46 9.00 -43.76
CA ALA A 31 1.66 7.66 -44.29
C ALA A 31 0.30 7.11 -44.77
N GLU A 32 0.29 6.43 -45.92
CA GLU A 32 -0.94 5.83 -46.47
C GLU A 32 -1.24 4.45 -45.85
N ASP A 33 -0.28 3.85 -45.15
CA ASP A 33 -0.45 2.59 -44.40
C ASP A 33 0.68 2.33 -43.40
N GLY A 34 0.58 1.18 -42.71
CA GLY A 34 1.53 0.77 -41.68
C GLY A 34 2.98 0.57 -42.13
N LEU A 35 3.25 0.21 -43.40
CA LEU A 35 4.63 0.04 -43.87
C LEU A 35 5.32 1.39 -44.05
N GLU A 36 4.61 2.36 -44.65
CA GLU A 36 5.12 3.73 -44.78
C GLU A 36 5.25 4.40 -43.41
N ALA A 37 4.31 4.16 -42.50
CA ALA A 37 4.37 4.69 -41.14
C ALA A 37 5.61 4.21 -40.38
N ILE A 38 5.98 2.92 -40.51
CA ILE A 38 7.23 2.39 -39.95
C ILE A 38 8.45 3.13 -40.49
N ASP A 39 8.49 3.40 -41.79
CA ASP A 39 9.61 4.11 -42.40
C ASP A 39 9.69 5.58 -41.96
N VAL A 40 8.55 6.22 -41.68
CA VAL A 40 8.50 7.57 -41.09
C VAL A 40 8.99 7.55 -39.65
N CYS A 41 8.50 6.65 -38.80
CA CYS A 41 8.91 6.52 -37.40
C CYS A 41 10.40 6.16 -37.23
N ARG A 42 11.01 5.50 -38.22
CA ARG A 42 12.47 5.27 -38.23
C ARG A 42 13.29 6.51 -38.58
N LYS A 43 12.70 7.47 -39.29
CA LYS A 43 13.38 8.68 -39.76
C LYS A 43 13.15 9.88 -38.84
N PHE A 44 12.00 9.93 -38.20
CA PHE A 44 11.57 11.04 -37.38
C PHE A 44 11.10 10.53 -36.03
N ASP A 45 11.50 11.25 -34.98
CA ASP A 45 10.99 11.04 -33.63
C ASP A 45 9.59 11.66 -33.54
N ILE A 46 8.56 10.82 -33.58
CA ILE A 46 7.15 11.24 -33.62
C ILE A 46 6.64 11.34 -32.19
N ASP A 47 6.09 12.50 -31.83
CA ASP A 47 5.53 12.73 -30.49
C ASP A 47 4.11 12.12 -30.37
N LEU A 48 3.29 12.29 -31.41
CA LEU A 48 1.90 11.85 -31.41
C LEU A 48 1.51 11.27 -32.78
N LEU A 49 0.89 10.10 -32.77
CA LEU A 49 0.53 9.35 -33.96
C LEU A 49 -0.98 9.14 -34.00
N PHE A 50 -1.59 9.53 -35.11
CA PHE A 50 -2.97 9.23 -35.44
C PHE A 50 -2.97 8.03 -36.40
N CYS A 51 -3.63 6.92 -36.05
CA CYS A 51 -3.75 5.73 -36.89
C CYS A 51 -5.20 5.34 -37.20
N ASP A 52 -5.55 5.18 -38.47
CA ASP A 52 -6.71 4.36 -38.85
C ASP A 52 -6.39 2.87 -38.69
N ILE A 53 -7.40 2.06 -38.44
CA ILE A 53 -7.32 0.61 -38.37
C ILE A 53 -7.38 0.02 -39.78
N GLN A 54 -8.28 0.49 -40.63
CA GLN A 54 -8.51 -0.10 -41.95
C GLN A 54 -7.68 0.62 -43.01
N MET A 55 -6.54 0.04 -43.37
CA MET A 55 -5.63 0.60 -44.37
C MET A 55 -5.08 -0.52 -45.28
N PRO A 56 -4.71 -0.21 -46.54
CA PRO A 56 -4.16 -1.18 -47.48
C PRO A 56 -2.75 -1.63 -47.07
N ARG A 57 -2.29 -2.77 -47.62
CA ARG A 57 -0.94 -3.37 -47.41
C ARG A 57 -0.63 -3.81 -45.97
N MET A 58 -0.75 -2.92 -44.98
CA MET A 58 -0.61 -3.21 -43.56
C MET A 58 -1.65 -2.38 -42.79
N ASP A 59 -2.58 -3.08 -42.15
CA ASP A 59 -3.61 -2.48 -41.31
C ASP A 59 -3.03 -1.87 -40.03
N GLY A 60 -3.81 -1.02 -39.38
CA GLY A 60 -3.40 -0.31 -38.17
C GLY A 60 -3.10 -1.23 -36.99
N VAL A 61 -3.80 -2.36 -36.83
CA VAL A 61 -3.54 -3.30 -35.74
C VAL A 61 -2.17 -3.96 -35.93
N SER A 62 -1.92 -4.48 -37.14
CA SER A 62 -0.65 -5.06 -37.54
C SER A 62 0.52 -4.08 -37.41
N PHE A 63 0.28 -2.81 -37.70
CA PHE A 63 1.25 -1.74 -37.54
C PHE A 63 1.55 -1.43 -36.07
N LEU A 64 0.51 -1.11 -35.28
CA LEU A 64 0.64 -0.72 -33.88
C LEU A 64 1.26 -1.84 -33.02
N SER A 65 0.96 -3.11 -33.31
CA SER A 65 1.58 -4.26 -32.64
C SER A 65 3.11 -4.35 -32.84
N LYS A 66 3.64 -3.74 -33.89
CA LYS A 66 5.09 -3.70 -34.19
C LYS A 66 5.76 -2.39 -33.79
N LEU A 67 4.96 -1.34 -33.55
CA LEU A 67 5.45 0.02 -33.36
C LEU A 67 6.26 0.16 -32.07
N ASN A 68 5.94 -0.55 -31.00
CA ASN A 68 6.62 -0.39 -29.70
C ASN A 68 8.13 -0.67 -29.80
N LYS A 69 8.54 -1.59 -30.67
CA LYS A 69 9.96 -1.89 -30.91
C LYS A 69 10.72 -0.79 -31.66
N ILE A 70 10.00 0.16 -32.27
CA ILE A 70 10.55 1.20 -33.14
C ILE A 70 10.48 2.56 -32.46
N SER A 71 9.34 2.87 -31.83
CA SER A 71 9.07 4.15 -31.19
C SER A 71 8.21 3.89 -29.95
N PRO A 72 8.81 3.55 -28.79
CA PRO A 72 8.08 3.16 -27.59
C PRO A 72 7.39 4.34 -26.90
N ASP A 73 7.93 5.55 -27.03
CA ASP A 73 7.47 6.76 -26.33
C ASP A 73 6.39 7.55 -27.10
N VAL A 74 5.99 7.11 -28.29
CA VAL A 74 5.00 7.81 -29.12
C VAL A 74 3.61 7.74 -28.50
N GLY A 75 2.92 8.87 -28.42
CA GLY A 75 1.50 8.91 -28.10
C GLY A 75 0.67 8.33 -29.24
N ILE A 76 -0.29 7.46 -28.95
CA ILE A 76 -1.15 6.80 -29.95
C ILE A 76 -2.57 7.32 -29.85
N VAL A 77 -3.13 7.69 -31.00
CA VAL A 77 -4.53 7.99 -31.20
C VAL A 77 -5.07 7.07 -32.27
N ILE A 78 -5.83 6.07 -31.87
CA ILE A 78 -6.56 5.18 -32.77
C ILE A 78 -7.83 5.92 -33.18
N PHE A 79 -8.02 6.17 -34.47
CA PHE A 79 -9.20 6.86 -34.96
C PHE A 79 -9.79 6.15 -36.17
N SER A 80 -10.94 5.50 -36.01
CA SER A 80 -11.50 4.63 -37.05
C SER A 80 -13.03 4.62 -37.04
N SER A 81 -13.63 4.10 -38.11
CA SER A 81 -15.08 3.88 -38.27
C SER A 81 -15.52 2.45 -37.96
N VAL A 82 -14.57 1.60 -37.51
CA VAL A 82 -14.86 0.21 -37.13
C VAL A 82 -15.72 0.10 -35.87
N GLU A 83 -16.30 -1.08 -35.65
CA GLU A 83 -17.10 -1.38 -34.46
C GLU A 83 -16.32 -1.13 -33.15
N ASP A 84 -17.03 -0.68 -32.11
CA ASP A 84 -16.45 -0.35 -30.79
C ASP A 84 -15.64 -1.50 -30.17
N ALA A 85 -16.01 -2.76 -30.48
CA ALA A 85 -15.28 -3.93 -30.01
C ALA A 85 -13.84 -3.97 -30.57
N ILE A 86 -13.64 -3.63 -31.85
CA ILE A 86 -12.33 -3.64 -32.50
C ILE A 86 -11.48 -2.46 -32.02
N LEU A 87 -12.09 -1.28 -31.85
CA LEU A 87 -11.43 -0.12 -31.24
C LEU A 87 -10.93 -0.46 -29.83
N LYS A 88 -11.78 -1.10 -29.01
CA LYS A 88 -11.41 -1.50 -27.65
C LYS A 88 -10.27 -2.52 -27.64
N ILE A 89 -10.34 -3.57 -28.46
CA ILE A 89 -9.28 -4.58 -28.54
C ILE A 89 -7.94 -3.96 -28.94
N THR A 90 -7.97 -3.04 -29.91
CA THR A 90 -6.74 -2.37 -30.39
C THR A 90 -6.18 -1.43 -29.32
N PHE A 91 -7.04 -0.73 -28.58
CA PHE A 91 -6.66 0.10 -27.43
C PHE A 91 -6.00 -0.72 -26.33
N ASP A 92 -6.65 -1.82 -25.93
CA ASP A 92 -6.13 -2.73 -24.89
C ASP A 92 -4.78 -3.32 -25.31
N MET A 93 -4.64 -3.74 -26.59
CA MET A 93 -3.38 -4.20 -27.17
C MET A 93 -2.26 -3.16 -27.07
N CYS A 94 -2.53 -1.89 -27.39
CA CYS A 94 -1.52 -0.84 -27.28
C CYS A 94 -1.07 -0.61 -25.83
N ASN A 95 -2.00 -0.62 -24.86
CA ASN A 95 -1.62 -0.51 -23.45
C ASN A 95 -0.76 -1.70 -23.01
N MET A 96 -1.14 -2.93 -23.38
CA MET A 96 -0.35 -4.14 -23.10
C MET A 96 1.01 -4.13 -23.78
N ALA A 97 1.12 -3.48 -24.94
CA ALA A 97 2.39 -3.29 -25.64
C ALA A 97 3.30 -2.27 -24.95
N GLY A 98 2.84 -1.56 -23.92
CA GLY A 98 3.67 -0.62 -23.14
C GLY A 98 3.58 0.85 -23.55
N PHE A 99 2.62 1.22 -24.41
CA PHE A 99 2.41 2.63 -24.75
C PHE A 99 1.72 3.38 -23.61
N GLU A 100 2.34 4.43 -23.09
CA GLU A 100 1.83 5.15 -21.92
C GLU A 100 0.69 6.14 -22.24
N PHE A 101 0.60 6.58 -23.49
CA PHE A 101 -0.46 7.48 -23.96
C PHE A 101 -1.20 6.85 -25.13
N VAL A 102 -2.37 6.27 -24.87
CA VAL A 102 -3.26 5.72 -25.89
C VAL A 102 -4.63 6.40 -25.80
N ARG A 103 -5.23 6.76 -26.93
CA ARG A 103 -6.62 7.23 -27.06
C ARG A 103 -7.30 6.51 -28.21
N ALA A 104 -8.59 6.26 -28.09
CA ALA A 104 -9.43 5.70 -29.15
C ALA A 104 -10.61 6.66 -29.44
N ILE A 105 -10.85 6.97 -30.71
CA ILE A 105 -11.87 7.90 -31.16
C ILE A 105 -12.63 7.30 -32.34
N GLN A 106 -13.93 7.56 -32.41
CA GLN A 106 -14.72 7.29 -33.62
C GLN A 106 -14.66 8.47 -34.59
N LYS A 107 -14.60 8.16 -35.90
CA LYS A 107 -14.79 9.17 -36.95
C LYS A 107 -16.28 9.55 -37.07
N PRO A 108 -16.63 10.82 -37.31
CA PRO A 108 -15.76 11.98 -37.54
C PRO A 108 -15.26 12.64 -36.24
N ILE A 109 -14.01 13.11 -36.25
CA ILE A 109 -13.39 13.80 -35.11
C ILE A 109 -13.85 15.26 -35.07
N SER A 110 -14.42 15.69 -33.93
CA SER A 110 -14.74 17.10 -33.68
C SER A 110 -13.51 17.89 -33.23
N ASP A 111 -13.49 19.20 -33.53
CA ASP A 111 -12.37 20.07 -33.14
C ASP A 111 -12.13 20.08 -31.62
N SER A 112 -13.20 20.03 -30.82
CA SER A 112 -13.11 19.97 -29.36
C SER A 112 -12.44 18.71 -28.83
N VAL A 113 -12.72 17.55 -29.44
CA VAL A 113 -12.10 16.27 -29.04
C VAL A 113 -10.62 16.27 -29.42
N LEU A 114 -10.30 16.78 -30.61
CA LEU A 114 -8.93 16.90 -31.07
C LEU A 114 -8.10 17.85 -30.19
N GLU A 115 -8.67 19.00 -29.82
CA GLU A 115 -8.05 19.98 -28.92
C GLU A 115 -7.75 19.34 -27.55
N ASN A 116 -8.72 18.64 -26.96
CA ASN A 116 -8.53 17.95 -25.69
C ASN A 116 -7.38 16.93 -25.75
N ILE A 117 -7.29 16.14 -26.81
CA ILE A 117 -6.25 15.12 -26.96
C ILE A 117 -4.86 15.74 -27.08
N VAL A 118 -4.73 16.81 -27.86
CA VAL A 118 -3.47 17.53 -28.01
C VAL A 118 -3.04 18.18 -26.69
N LEU A 119 -3.98 18.76 -25.93
CA LEU A 119 -3.72 19.35 -24.61
C LEU A 119 -3.37 18.29 -23.57
N GLU A 120 -4.10 17.17 -23.55
CA GLU A 120 -3.83 16.02 -22.69
C GLU A 120 -2.43 15.46 -22.96
N HIS A 121 -2.09 15.24 -24.23
CA HIS A 121 -0.77 14.75 -24.62
C HIS A 121 0.34 15.72 -24.23
N SER A 122 0.17 17.02 -24.51
CA SER A 122 1.17 18.04 -24.15
C SER A 122 1.38 18.12 -22.63
N SER A 123 0.30 17.98 -21.86
CA SER A 123 0.36 17.95 -20.40
C SER A 123 1.00 16.66 -19.88
N PHE A 124 0.71 15.53 -20.51
CA PHE A 124 1.31 14.24 -20.23
C PHE A 124 2.81 14.26 -20.46
N MET A 125 3.27 14.74 -21.62
CA MET A 125 4.70 14.89 -21.93
C MET A 125 5.40 15.89 -21.00
N SER A 126 4.72 16.98 -20.63
CA SER A 126 5.26 17.94 -19.66
C SER A 126 5.42 17.32 -18.28
N LYS A 127 4.48 16.47 -17.85
CA LYS A 127 4.56 15.71 -16.59
C LYS A 127 5.61 14.61 -16.67
N LYS A 128 5.72 13.87 -17.78
CA LYS A 128 6.76 12.85 -17.99
C LYS A 128 8.15 13.45 -17.91
N ASN A 129 8.37 14.62 -18.51
CA ASN A 129 9.63 15.36 -18.45
C ASN A 129 9.87 16.07 -17.09
N ALA A 130 8.83 16.39 -16.32
CA ALA A 130 8.96 16.95 -14.97
C ALA A 130 9.10 15.86 -13.89
N HIS A 131 8.62 14.64 -14.15
CA HIS A 131 8.71 13.45 -13.30
C HIS A 131 9.83 12.49 -13.74
N SER A 132 10.75 12.90 -14.60
CA SER A 132 12.04 12.24 -14.72
C SER A 132 12.87 12.57 -13.47
N SER A 133 12.45 12.05 -12.32
CA SER A 133 13.34 11.73 -11.22
C SER A 133 14.51 10.90 -11.80
N PRO A 134 15.74 11.03 -11.28
CA PRO A 134 16.82 10.16 -11.71
C PRO A 134 16.32 8.71 -11.63
N GLN A 135 16.34 8.02 -12.77
CA GLN A 135 15.89 6.63 -12.88
C GLN A 135 16.67 5.84 -11.83
N ILE A 136 15.98 5.30 -10.82
CA ILE A 136 16.60 4.50 -9.76
C ILE A 136 17.22 3.28 -10.44
N GLN A 137 18.55 3.27 -10.57
CA GLN A 137 19.29 2.19 -11.20
C GLN A 137 19.89 1.32 -10.11
N ILE A 138 19.28 0.17 -9.89
CA ILE A 138 19.80 -0.86 -8.98
C ILE A 138 20.57 -1.87 -9.81
N GLY A 139 21.80 -2.16 -9.41
CA GLY A 139 22.64 -3.20 -10.00
C GLY A 139 22.65 -4.48 -9.17
N SER A 140 23.21 -5.54 -9.74
CA SER A 140 23.36 -6.83 -9.04
C SER A 140 24.17 -6.72 -7.74
N ARG A 141 25.15 -5.82 -7.69
CA ARG A 141 25.94 -5.55 -6.46
C ARG A 141 25.06 -5.04 -5.34
N ASP A 142 24.12 -4.16 -5.63
CA ASP A 142 23.23 -3.59 -4.61
C ASP A 142 22.31 -4.66 -4.04
N VAL A 143 21.85 -5.58 -4.88
CA VAL A 143 21.05 -6.74 -4.44
C VAL A 143 21.86 -7.66 -3.53
N PHE A 144 23.08 -8.05 -3.93
CA PHE A 144 23.93 -8.92 -3.10
C PHE A 144 24.31 -8.24 -1.79
N ASP A 145 24.66 -6.95 -1.83
CA ASP A 145 24.92 -6.16 -0.63
C ASP A 145 23.67 -6.06 0.27
N GLY A 146 22.49 -5.99 -0.33
CA GLY A 146 21.22 -6.01 0.39
C GLY A 146 20.97 -7.31 1.15
N PHE A 147 21.39 -8.46 0.58
CA PHE A 147 21.35 -9.75 1.25
C PHE A 147 22.43 -9.89 2.32
N GLU A 148 23.67 -9.46 2.05
CA GLU A 148 24.79 -9.56 2.98
C GLU A 148 24.62 -8.68 4.23
N ASN A 149 24.00 -7.50 4.07
CA ASN A 149 23.84 -6.50 5.13
C ASN A 149 22.40 -6.39 5.67
N ASP A 150 21.56 -7.39 5.47
CA ASP A 150 20.19 -7.47 5.99
C ASP A 150 19.34 -6.21 5.71
N ARG A 151 19.36 -5.76 4.45
CA ARG A 151 18.66 -4.53 4.02
C ARG A 151 17.28 -4.78 3.42
N PHE A 152 16.91 -6.05 3.24
CA PHE A 152 15.55 -6.44 2.93
C PHE A 152 14.74 -6.58 4.22
N PHE A 153 13.57 -5.95 4.23
CA PHE A 153 12.68 -5.95 5.39
C PHE A 153 11.23 -5.88 4.92
N CYS A 154 10.28 -5.93 5.86
CA CYS A 154 8.86 -6.00 5.54
C CYS A 154 8.12 -4.78 6.08
N PHE A 155 7.31 -4.16 5.22
CA PHE A 155 6.14 -3.43 5.66
C PHE A 155 4.94 -4.37 5.65
N TYR A 156 3.92 -4.01 6.41
CA TYR A 156 2.72 -4.83 6.57
C TYR A 156 1.51 -4.01 6.17
N GLN A 157 0.70 -4.55 5.26
CA GLN A 157 -0.56 -3.94 4.87
C GLN A 157 -1.70 -4.57 5.67
N PRO A 158 -2.38 -3.81 6.54
CA PRO A 158 -3.50 -4.31 7.32
C PRO A 158 -4.70 -4.75 6.47
N GLN A 159 -5.31 -5.86 6.85
CA GLN A 159 -6.50 -6.43 6.22
C GLN A 159 -7.68 -6.41 7.19
N PHE A 160 -8.77 -5.77 6.81
CA PHE A 160 -9.93 -5.54 7.69
C PHE A 160 -11.13 -6.37 7.25
N ASN A 161 -11.82 -6.97 8.21
CA ASN A 161 -13.08 -7.64 7.95
C ASN A 161 -14.17 -6.59 7.70
N LEU A 162 -14.82 -6.64 6.53
CA LEU A 162 -15.79 -5.61 6.13
C LEU A 162 -17.10 -5.66 6.94
N SER A 163 -17.44 -6.82 7.51
CA SER A 163 -18.67 -7.00 8.28
C SER A 163 -18.63 -6.28 9.62
N ASN A 164 -17.51 -6.38 10.35
CA ASN A 164 -17.36 -5.84 11.71
C ASN A 164 -16.34 -4.70 11.82
N GLY A 165 -15.48 -4.49 10.83
CA GLY A 165 -14.42 -3.47 10.83
C GLY A 165 -13.12 -3.92 11.50
N ASN A 166 -13.06 -5.13 12.05
CA ASN A 166 -11.92 -5.55 12.87
C ASN A 166 -10.72 -5.94 11.99
N LEU A 167 -9.53 -5.69 12.53
CA LEU A 167 -8.28 -6.16 11.94
C LEU A 167 -8.26 -7.69 11.91
N SER A 168 -8.23 -8.27 10.71
CA SER A 168 -8.34 -9.72 10.48
C SER A 168 -6.99 -10.37 10.17
N GLY A 169 -6.08 -9.62 9.56
CA GLY A 169 -4.78 -10.10 9.13
C GLY A 169 -3.91 -8.98 8.59
N VAL A 170 -2.76 -9.37 8.06
CA VAL A 170 -1.83 -8.48 7.38
C VAL A 170 -1.19 -9.19 6.19
N GLU A 171 -0.89 -8.44 5.14
CA GLU A 171 0.00 -8.87 4.07
C GLU A 171 1.41 -8.33 4.29
N SER A 172 2.41 -9.21 4.16
CA SER A 172 3.81 -8.83 4.22
C SER A 172 4.32 -8.39 2.85
N LEU A 173 4.81 -7.15 2.81
CA LEU A 173 5.30 -6.50 1.61
C LEU A 173 6.76 -6.13 1.77
N VAL A 174 7.60 -6.78 0.97
CA VAL A 174 9.05 -6.58 0.99
C VAL A 174 9.43 -5.14 0.63
N ARG A 175 10.44 -4.62 1.31
CA ARG A 175 11.06 -3.31 1.09
C ARG A 175 12.57 -3.49 1.08
N PHE A 176 13.25 -2.66 0.32
CA PHE A 176 14.71 -2.64 0.25
C PHE A 176 15.23 -1.29 0.75
N SER A 177 16.01 -1.31 1.82
CA SER A 177 16.68 -0.12 2.36
C SER A 177 17.98 0.12 1.58
N HIS A 178 17.91 0.98 0.56
CA HIS A 178 19.06 1.35 -0.26
C HIS A 178 19.82 2.54 0.35
N PRO A 179 21.17 2.53 0.42
CA PRO A 179 21.95 3.64 0.99
C PRO A 179 21.73 4.98 0.29
N GLU A 180 21.59 4.95 -1.04
CA GLU A 180 21.47 6.16 -1.85
C GLU A 180 20.02 6.59 -2.09
N TYR A 181 19.10 5.61 -2.17
CA TYR A 181 17.73 5.85 -2.63
C TYR A 181 16.67 5.69 -1.53
N GLY A 182 17.10 5.38 -0.30
CA GLY A 182 16.20 5.18 0.82
C GLY A 182 15.39 3.89 0.70
N VAL A 183 14.12 3.93 1.12
CA VAL A 183 13.25 2.76 1.15
C VAL A 183 12.60 2.56 -0.22
N LEU A 184 12.93 1.44 -0.87
CA LEU A 184 12.42 1.06 -2.19
C LEU A 184 11.33 0.01 -2.08
N GLY A 185 10.31 0.14 -2.93
CA GLY A 185 9.27 -0.87 -3.11
C GLY A 185 9.68 -1.97 -4.10
N PRO A 186 8.93 -3.09 -4.14
CA PRO A 186 9.27 -4.28 -4.93
C PRO A 186 9.45 -3.99 -6.42
N HIS A 187 8.65 -3.11 -7.00
CA HIS A 187 8.72 -2.71 -8.42
C HIS A 187 10.10 -2.18 -8.87
N HIS A 188 10.97 -1.75 -7.96
CA HIS A 188 12.32 -1.29 -8.31
C HIS A 188 13.37 -2.41 -8.39
N PHE A 189 13.13 -3.56 -7.73
CA PHE A 189 14.17 -4.60 -7.58
C PHE A 189 13.70 -6.03 -7.84
N MET A 190 12.40 -6.31 -7.91
CA MET A 190 11.88 -7.68 -8.05
C MET A 190 12.27 -8.33 -9.39
N ASP A 191 12.28 -7.57 -10.49
CA ASP A 191 12.73 -8.07 -11.80
C ASP A 191 14.19 -8.51 -11.73
N LEU A 192 15.04 -7.68 -11.12
CA LEU A 192 16.46 -7.99 -10.92
C LEU A 192 16.67 -9.18 -9.98
N ILE A 193 15.87 -9.31 -8.92
CA ILE A 193 15.88 -10.50 -8.04
C ILE A 193 15.55 -11.76 -8.85
N GLY A 194 14.59 -11.67 -9.78
CA GLY A 194 14.24 -12.75 -10.69
C GLY A 194 15.37 -13.12 -11.64
N ASP A 195 15.96 -12.13 -12.31
CA ASP A 195 17.08 -12.32 -13.24
C ASP A 195 18.32 -12.95 -12.56
N LEU A 196 18.52 -12.67 -11.27
CA LEU A 196 19.61 -13.22 -10.46
C LEU A 196 19.28 -14.58 -9.83
N GLY A 197 18.04 -15.07 -9.94
CA GLY A 197 17.61 -16.33 -9.33
C GLY A 197 17.52 -16.28 -7.80
N CYS A 198 17.36 -15.08 -7.22
CA CYS A 198 17.37 -14.88 -5.76
C CYS A 198 15.97 -14.89 -5.11
N LYS A 199 14.91 -15.27 -5.84
CA LYS A 199 13.52 -15.26 -5.32
C LYS A 199 13.35 -16.13 -4.08
N ASN A 200 13.91 -17.34 -4.07
CA ASN A 200 13.81 -18.26 -2.93
C ASN A 200 14.51 -17.71 -1.69
N GLN A 201 15.70 -17.13 -1.85
CA GLN A 201 16.44 -16.49 -0.76
C GLN A 201 15.67 -15.28 -0.19
N LEU A 202 15.06 -14.47 -1.06
CA LEU A 202 14.22 -13.36 -0.63
C LEU A 202 12.98 -13.84 0.13
N PHE A 203 12.31 -14.89 -0.37
CA PHE A 203 11.17 -15.50 0.28
C PHE A 203 11.52 -16.03 1.69
N GLU A 204 12.66 -16.71 1.84
CA GLU A 204 13.14 -17.18 3.14
C GLU A 204 13.27 -16.04 4.17
N ILE A 205 13.85 -14.91 3.74
CA ILE A 205 14.03 -13.72 4.60
C ILE A 205 12.67 -13.11 4.96
N VAL A 206 11.80 -12.90 3.98
CA VAL A 206 10.47 -12.32 4.18
C VAL A 206 9.64 -13.20 5.12
N LEU A 207 9.66 -14.52 4.91
CA LEU A 207 8.94 -15.48 5.74
C LEU A 207 9.45 -15.49 7.18
N ASP A 208 10.78 -15.59 7.40
CA ASP A 208 11.35 -15.62 8.76
C ASP A 208 11.03 -14.32 9.51
N LYS A 209 11.24 -13.16 8.89
CA LYS A 209 10.97 -11.85 9.52
C LYS A 209 9.49 -11.66 9.83
N SER A 210 8.61 -11.99 8.88
CA SER A 210 7.16 -11.81 9.05
C SER A 210 6.59 -12.74 10.12
N VAL A 211 6.97 -14.03 10.11
CA VAL A 211 6.51 -15.00 11.12
C VAL A 211 7.05 -14.64 12.50
N LYS A 212 8.32 -14.23 12.60
CA LYS A 212 8.93 -13.76 13.86
C LYS A 212 8.14 -12.59 14.45
N LEU A 213 7.85 -11.57 13.64
CA LEU A 213 7.11 -10.39 14.09
C LEU A 213 5.71 -10.80 14.56
N MET A 214 4.96 -11.53 13.72
CA MET A 214 3.58 -11.91 14.00
C MET A 214 3.48 -12.80 15.24
N ALA A 215 4.37 -13.80 15.41
CA ALA A 215 4.42 -14.61 16.61
C ALA A 215 4.66 -13.78 17.88
N SER A 216 5.50 -12.75 17.78
CA SER A 216 5.78 -11.83 18.90
C SER A 216 4.60 -10.90 19.21
N MET A 217 3.83 -10.48 18.20
CA MET A 217 2.70 -9.56 18.35
C MET A 217 1.37 -10.30 18.62
N SER A 218 0.88 -11.08 17.64
CA SER A 218 -0.41 -11.78 17.72
C SER A 218 -0.38 -13.08 16.93
N LYS A 219 -0.77 -14.17 17.60
CA LYS A 219 -1.01 -15.47 16.97
C LYS A 219 -2.46 -15.63 16.48
N GLU A 220 -3.28 -14.59 16.62
CA GLU A 220 -4.69 -14.59 16.22
C GLU A 220 -4.89 -14.01 14.82
N LEU A 221 -4.04 -13.07 14.41
CA LEU A 221 -4.08 -12.44 13.10
C LEU A 221 -3.58 -13.39 12.01
N LYS A 222 -4.21 -13.33 10.84
CA LYS A 222 -3.67 -13.98 9.64
C LYS A 222 -2.43 -13.21 9.15
N LEU A 223 -1.47 -13.94 8.59
CA LEU A 223 -0.30 -13.42 7.91
C LEU A 223 -0.30 -13.94 6.47
N SER A 224 -0.34 -13.03 5.51
CA SER A 224 -0.19 -13.30 4.09
C SER A 224 1.25 -13.02 3.65
N VAL A 225 1.85 -13.94 2.90
CA VAL A 225 3.20 -13.78 2.34
C VAL A 225 3.21 -14.18 0.87
N ASN A 226 3.66 -13.26 0.03
CA ASN A 226 3.85 -13.48 -1.40
C ASN A 226 4.97 -14.50 -1.67
N PHE A 227 4.74 -15.40 -2.62
CA PHE A 227 5.76 -16.33 -3.10
C PHE A 227 5.59 -16.60 -4.60
N SER A 228 6.68 -17.02 -5.24
CA SER A 228 6.69 -17.30 -6.67
C SER A 228 6.59 -18.80 -6.96
N GLN A 229 6.28 -19.12 -8.22
CA GLN A 229 6.28 -20.49 -8.71
C GLN A 229 7.63 -21.21 -8.49
N GLU A 230 8.76 -20.51 -8.67
CA GLU A 230 10.12 -21.05 -8.47
C GLU A 230 10.34 -21.59 -7.05
N CYS A 231 9.67 -21.02 -6.06
CA CYS A 231 9.77 -21.50 -4.68
C CYS A 231 9.16 -22.90 -4.55
N LEU A 232 8.11 -23.22 -5.32
CA LEU A 232 7.42 -24.52 -5.28
C LEU A 232 8.21 -25.67 -5.87
N GLU A 233 9.21 -25.39 -6.72
CA GLU A 233 10.11 -26.40 -7.29
C GLU A 233 11.15 -26.89 -6.29
N THR A 234 11.25 -26.23 -5.13
CA THR A 234 12.12 -26.62 -4.01
C THR A 234 11.31 -27.15 -2.84
N ASP A 235 11.95 -27.68 -1.78
CA ASP A 235 11.27 -28.22 -0.59
C ASP A 235 10.75 -27.10 0.35
N ILE A 236 10.01 -26.13 -0.21
CA ILE A 236 9.41 -24.97 0.48
C ILE A 236 8.54 -25.38 1.66
N TYR A 237 7.90 -26.56 1.59
CA TYR A 237 7.12 -27.10 2.68
C TYR A 237 7.96 -27.20 3.96
N ASP A 238 9.14 -27.81 3.90
CA ASP A 238 9.95 -28.04 5.09
C ASP A 238 10.48 -26.72 5.67
N LEU A 239 10.80 -25.75 4.80
CA LEU A 239 11.13 -24.39 5.20
C LEU A 239 9.98 -23.73 5.98
N VAL A 240 8.76 -23.74 5.43
CA VAL A 240 7.58 -23.11 6.05
C VAL A 240 7.28 -23.74 7.40
N ILE A 241 7.26 -25.07 7.49
CA ILE A 241 7.01 -25.77 8.75
C ILE A 241 8.11 -25.47 9.78
N ALA A 242 9.39 -25.47 9.37
CA ALA A 242 10.50 -25.18 10.25
C ALA A 242 10.43 -23.75 10.81
N THR A 243 10.12 -22.76 9.98
CA THR A 243 10.02 -21.35 10.38
C THR A 243 8.84 -21.12 11.32
N CYS A 244 7.64 -21.64 11.00
CA CYS A 244 6.50 -21.52 11.90
C CYS A 244 6.73 -22.24 13.23
N LYS A 245 7.40 -23.41 13.22
CA LYS A 245 7.75 -24.15 14.44
C LYS A 245 8.81 -23.41 15.28
N LYS A 246 9.79 -22.78 14.64
CA LYS A 246 10.85 -22.00 15.31
C LYS A 246 10.27 -20.87 16.18
N TYR A 247 9.22 -20.21 15.71
CA TYR A 247 8.58 -19.08 16.41
C TYR A 247 7.24 -19.42 17.09
N ASP A 248 6.82 -20.69 17.06
CA ASP A 248 5.53 -21.15 17.59
C ASP A 248 4.34 -20.37 17.00
N PHE A 249 4.35 -20.17 15.67
CA PHE A 249 3.28 -19.53 14.92
C PHE A 249 2.31 -20.57 14.34
N PRO A 250 0.98 -20.41 14.51
CA PRO A 250 0.01 -21.38 13.99
C PRO A 250 0.01 -21.42 12.46
N LEU A 251 0.20 -22.61 11.87
CA LEU A 251 0.22 -22.79 10.41
C LEU A 251 -1.11 -22.36 9.74
N ASN A 252 -2.24 -22.55 10.43
CA ASN A 252 -3.55 -22.12 9.95
C ASN A 252 -3.78 -20.61 9.97
N LYS A 253 -2.78 -19.83 10.40
CA LYS A 253 -2.76 -18.37 10.34
C LYS A 253 -1.81 -17.85 9.26
N LEU A 254 -1.02 -18.72 8.63
CA LEU A 254 -0.20 -18.35 7.48
C LEU A 254 -0.97 -18.63 6.20
N THR A 255 -1.04 -17.63 5.32
CA THR A 255 -1.52 -17.74 3.94
C THR A 255 -0.35 -17.43 3.02
N LEU A 256 -0.12 -18.26 2.02
CA LEU A 256 0.85 -17.98 0.97
C LEU A 256 0.10 -17.52 -0.29
N GLU A 257 0.56 -16.43 -0.90
CA GLU A 257 -0.11 -15.76 -2.01
C GLU A 257 0.70 -15.93 -3.30
N MET A 258 0.03 -16.32 -4.38
CA MET A 258 0.62 -16.46 -5.72
C MET A 258 -0.12 -15.57 -6.70
N THR A 259 0.61 -14.94 -7.61
CA THR A 259 -0.02 -14.20 -8.70
C THR A 259 -0.75 -15.13 -9.66
N GLU A 260 -1.68 -14.56 -10.41
CA GLU A 260 -2.42 -15.25 -11.46
C GLU A 260 -1.48 -15.87 -12.54
N GLU A 261 -0.33 -15.23 -12.81
CA GLU A 261 0.67 -15.68 -13.79
C GLU A 261 1.49 -16.89 -13.29
N ASP A 262 1.88 -16.90 -12.01
CA ASP A 262 2.67 -17.98 -11.40
C ASP A 262 1.94 -19.34 -11.47
N VAL A 263 0.61 -19.31 -11.36
CA VAL A 263 -0.27 -20.49 -11.31
C VAL A 263 -0.22 -21.34 -12.61
N TYR A 264 0.25 -20.79 -13.73
CA TYR A 264 0.15 -21.44 -15.03
C TYR A 264 1.10 -22.64 -15.23
N GLN A 265 2.16 -22.76 -14.43
CA GLN A 265 3.29 -23.67 -14.72
C GLN A 265 3.56 -24.73 -13.65
N CYS A 266 2.53 -25.30 -13.00
CA CYS A 266 2.75 -26.25 -11.90
C CYS A 266 3.34 -27.60 -12.35
N SER A 267 4.53 -27.92 -11.84
CA SER A 267 5.14 -29.25 -11.94
C SER A 267 4.50 -30.25 -10.96
N ILE A 268 4.86 -31.53 -11.07
CA ILE A 268 4.41 -32.57 -10.11
C ILE A 268 4.88 -32.23 -8.68
N ASP A 269 6.12 -31.75 -8.54
CA ASP A 269 6.70 -31.39 -7.26
C ASP A 269 6.00 -30.15 -6.68
N SER A 270 5.66 -29.17 -7.52
CA SER A 270 4.89 -27.99 -7.11
C SER A 270 3.53 -28.38 -6.55
N LEU A 271 2.80 -29.27 -7.23
CA LEU A 271 1.50 -29.76 -6.76
C LEU A 271 1.62 -30.56 -5.45
N ALA A 272 2.68 -31.37 -5.30
CA ALA A 272 2.93 -32.10 -4.07
C ALA A 272 3.20 -31.15 -2.90
N ASN A 273 3.98 -30.08 -3.10
CA ASN A 273 4.26 -29.07 -2.08
C ASN A 273 3.00 -28.28 -1.69
N LEU A 274 2.20 -27.83 -2.66
CA LEU A 274 0.92 -27.17 -2.39
C LEU A 274 -0.02 -28.09 -1.59
N ALA A 275 -0.12 -29.37 -1.95
CA ALA A 275 -0.92 -30.33 -1.22
C ALA A 275 -0.42 -30.54 0.22
N ARG A 276 0.90 -30.68 0.43
CA ARG A 276 1.52 -30.82 1.76
C ARG A 276 1.24 -29.59 2.63
N LEU A 277 1.43 -28.38 2.10
CA LEU A 277 1.15 -27.12 2.79
C LEU A 277 -0.31 -27.05 3.27
N ARG A 278 -1.25 -27.42 2.40
CA ARG A 278 -2.69 -27.42 2.70
C ARG A 278 -3.06 -28.47 3.74
N VAL A 279 -2.53 -29.68 3.66
CA VAL A 279 -2.75 -30.73 4.67
C VAL A 279 -2.26 -30.29 6.05
N SER A 280 -1.17 -29.53 6.10
CA SER A 280 -0.63 -28.96 7.35
C SER A 280 -1.36 -27.71 7.84
N GLY A 281 -2.36 -27.23 7.09
CA GLY A 281 -3.26 -26.15 7.48
C GLY A 281 -2.89 -24.77 6.93
N VAL A 282 -1.79 -24.61 6.20
CA VAL A 282 -1.38 -23.34 5.58
C VAL A 282 -2.42 -22.93 4.54
N GLY A 283 -2.86 -21.67 4.55
CA GLY A 283 -3.75 -21.11 3.54
C GLY A 283 -3.03 -20.86 2.22
N LEU A 284 -3.77 -20.89 1.12
CA LEU A 284 -3.27 -20.49 -0.19
C LEU A 284 -4.21 -19.46 -0.79
N ALA A 285 -3.67 -18.35 -1.29
CA ALA A 285 -4.42 -17.32 -1.99
C ALA A 285 -3.97 -17.20 -3.44
N ILE A 286 -4.92 -16.89 -4.31
CA ILE A 286 -4.62 -16.37 -5.65
C ILE A 286 -4.73 -14.84 -5.60
N ASP A 287 -3.66 -14.17 -6.00
CA ASP A 287 -3.52 -12.72 -6.03
C ASP A 287 -3.75 -12.17 -7.45
N ASP A 288 -4.09 -10.87 -7.53
CA ASP A 288 -4.38 -10.15 -8.77
C ASP A 288 -5.41 -10.85 -9.69
N PHE A 289 -6.41 -11.52 -9.09
CA PHE A 289 -7.35 -12.33 -9.86
C PHE A 289 -8.23 -11.47 -10.76
N GLY A 290 -8.23 -11.81 -12.06
CA GLY A 290 -8.99 -11.22 -13.15
C GLY A 290 -8.17 -10.34 -14.09
N THR A 291 -6.85 -10.34 -13.93
CA THR A 291 -5.90 -9.74 -14.89
C THR A 291 -5.72 -10.61 -16.15
N GLY A 292 -6.18 -11.88 -16.11
CA GLY A 292 -6.46 -12.68 -17.31
C GLY A 292 -5.47 -13.81 -17.61
N PHE A 293 -4.66 -14.22 -16.62
CA PHE A 293 -3.60 -15.22 -16.76
C PHE A 293 -3.98 -16.63 -16.27
N ALA A 294 -4.87 -16.74 -15.28
CA ALA A 294 -5.32 -17.99 -14.68
C ALA A 294 -6.73 -18.30 -15.17
N SER A 295 -6.87 -19.54 -15.59
CA SER A 295 -8.18 -20.07 -15.95
C SER A 295 -9.00 -20.39 -14.69
N LEU A 296 -10.32 -20.27 -14.81
CA LEU A 296 -11.26 -20.84 -13.83
C LEU A 296 -10.96 -22.31 -13.53
N SER A 297 -10.38 -23.04 -14.49
CA SER A 297 -10.01 -24.45 -14.31
C SER A 297 -8.88 -24.63 -13.29
N GLN A 298 -7.91 -23.71 -13.24
CA GLN A 298 -6.83 -23.76 -12.25
C GLN A 298 -7.33 -23.42 -10.86
N LEU A 299 -8.23 -22.44 -10.75
CA LEU A 299 -8.86 -22.10 -9.48
C LEU A 299 -9.60 -23.29 -8.85
N VAL A 300 -10.18 -24.17 -9.68
CA VAL A 300 -10.88 -25.38 -9.22
C VAL A 300 -9.92 -26.53 -8.91
N GLN A 301 -8.80 -26.64 -9.64
CA GLN A 301 -7.85 -27.75 -9.49
C GLN A 301 -6.88 -27.55 -8.32
N LEU A 302 -6.50 -26.29 -8.06
CA LEU A 302 -5.56 -25.97 -7.02
C LEU A 302 -6.29 -25.75 -5.68
N PRO A 303 -5.68 -26.15 -4.56
CA PRO A 303 -6.33 -26.16 -3.26
C PRO A 303 -6.33 -24.78 -2.59
N PHE A 304 -6.69 -23.73 -3.34
CA PHE A 304 -6.82 -22.37 -2.82
C PHE A 304 -7.88 -22.30 -1.72
N THR A 305 -7.68 -21.35 -0.81
CA THR A 305 -8.60 -21.02 0.28
C THR A 305 -9.09 -19.59 0.22
N GLU A 306 -8.43 -18.77 -0.57
CA GLU A 306 -8.64 -17.32 -0.63
C GLU A 306 -8.47 -16.83 -2.06
N LEU A 307 -9.29 -15.85 -2.45
CA LEU A 307 -9.25 -15.18 -3.74
C LEU A 307 -9.18 -13.68 -3.48
N LYS A 308 -8.14 -13.03 -4.02
CA LYS A 308 -7.94 -11.58 -3.91
C LYS A 308 -8.34 -10.93 -5.23
N ILE A 309 -9.33 -10.05 -5.18
CA ILE A 309 -9.87 -9.32 -6.33
C ILE A 309 -9.01 -8.08 -6.55
N ASP A 310 -8.41 -7.96 -7.74
CA ASP A 310 -7.54 -6.83 -8.11
C ASP A 310 -8.26 -5.47 -8.04
N LYS A 311 -7.47 -4.43 -7.74
CA LYS A 311 -7.91 -3.05 -7.59
C LYS A 311 -8.55 -2.49 -8.86
N ALA A 312 -8.15 -2.94 -10.06
CA ALA A 312 -8.66 -2.43 -11.34
C ALA A 312 -10.17 -2.62 -11.46
N PHE A 313 -10.74 -3.60 -10.75
CA PHE A 313 -12.19 -3.81 -10.71
C PHE A 313 -12.92 -2.91 -9.72
N LEU A 314 -12.22 -2.26 -8.80
CA LEU A 314 -12.81 -1.24 -7.93
C LEU A 314 -12.60 0.18 -8.46
N GLU A 315 -11.76 0.38 -9.46
CA GLU A 315 -11.57 1.68 -10.09
C GLU A 315 -12.88 2.21 -10.69
N ASN A 316 -13.18 3.48 -10.39
CA ASN A 316 -14.35 4.19 -10.89
C ASN A 316 -15.67 3.42 -10.71
N ILE A 317 -15.81 2.71 -9.57
CA ILE A 317 -16.93 1.80 -9.35
C ILE A 317 -18.28 2.48 -9.52
N HIS A 318 -18.45 3.78 -9.22
CA HIS A 318 -19.76 4.45 -9.36
C HIS A 318 -20.23 4.54 -10.82
N SER A 319 -19.33 4.83 -11.75
CA SER A 319 -19.62 5.14 -13.17
C SER A 319 -19.39 3.93 -14.08
N ASN A 320 -18.55 2.98 -13.67
CA ASN A 320 -18.23 1.81 -14.47
C ASN A 320 -19.10 0.60 -14.09
N TYR A 321 -20.21 0.41 -14.81
CA TYR A 321 -21.11 -0.73 -14.62
C TYR A 321 -20.42 -2.08 -14.86
N LYS A 322 -19.45 -2.15 -15.79
CA LYS A 322 -18.74 -3.42 -16.08
C LYS A 322 -17.91 -3.86 -14.89
N ASN A 323 -17.16 -2.94 -14.28
CA ASN A 323 -16.38 -3.19 -13.08
C ASN A 323 -17.25 -3.73 -11.94
N LYS A 324 -18.41 -3.10 -11.66
CA LYS A 324 -19.38 -3.61 -10.67
C LYS A 324 -19.77 -5.06 -10.92
N GLN A 325 -20.13 -5.39 -12.16
CA GLN A 325 -20.59 -6.74 -12.51
C GLN A 325 -19.46 -7.77 -12.38
N ILE A 326 -18.23 -7.42 -12.80
CA ILE A 326 -17.09 -8.32 -12.68
C ILE A 326 -16.77 -8.58 -11.20
N THR A 327 -16.75 -7.55 -10.35
CA THR A 327 -16.54 -7.73 -8.90
C THR A 327 -17.61 -8.64 -8.28
N GLU A 328 -18.89 -8.45 -8.63
CA GLU A 328 -20.00 -9.31 -8.17
C GLU A 328 -19.85 -10.76 -8.63
N ILE A 329 -19.39 -10.99 -9.86
CA ILE A 329 -19.13 -12.33 -10.41
C ILE A 329 -17.96 -12.99 -9.68
N CYS A 330 -16.86 -12.26 -9.46
CA CYS A 330 -15.71 -12.79 -8.71
C CYS A 330 -16.09 -13.16 -7.28
N LEU A 331 -16.89 -12.34 -6.61
CA LEU A 331 -17.42 -12.65 -5.28
C LEU A 331 -18.28 -13.91 -5.29
N LEU A 332 -19.22 -14.02 -6.25
CA LEU A 332 -20.07 -15.19 -6.39
C LEU A 332 -19.25 -16.45 -6.64
N LEU A 333 -18.21 -16.36 -7.47
CA LEU A 333 -17.29 -17.45 -7.75
C LEU A 333 -16.54 -17.90 -6.48
N ALA A 334 -15.93 -16.95 -5.76
CA ALA A 334 -15.22 -17.23 -4.52
C ALA A 334 -16.13 -17.98 -3.53
N HIS A 335 -17.32 -17.44 -3.25
CA HIS A 335 -18.28 -18.07 -2.33
C HIS A 335 -18.78 -19.44 -2.83
N SER A 336 -19.02 -19.60 -4.14
CA SER A 336 -19.47 -20.88 -4.71
C SER A 336 -18.42 -21.98 -4.59
N LEU A 337 -17.13 -21.60 -4.58
CA LEU A 337 -15.99 -22.49 -4.38
C LEU A 337 -15.61 -22.63 -2.90
N GLY A 338 -16.29 -21.93 -2.00
CA GLY A 338 -15.98 -21.91 -0.57
C GLY A 338 -14.67 -21.18 -0.22
N LEU A 339 -14.23 -20.26 -1.09
CA LEU A 339 -13.05 -19.43 -0.89
C LEU A 339 -13.42 -18.16 -0.12
N HIS A 340 -12.49 -17.71 0.74
CA HIS A 340 -12.53 -16.40 1.37
C HIS A 340 -12.24 -15.32 0.33
N CYS A 341 -13.04 -14.25 0.28
CA CYS A 341 -12.86 -13.19 -0.69
C CYS A 341 -12.19 -11.96 -0.06
N VAL A 342 -11.03 -11.59 -0.59
CA VAL A 342 -10.34 -10.34 -0.26
C VAL A 342 -10.47 -9.39 -1.44
N VAL A 343 -10.59 -8.10 -1.19
CA VAL A 343 -10.48 -7.08 -2.23
C VAL A 343 -9.32 -6.14 -1.98
N GLU A 344 -8.56 -5.93 -3.05
CA GLU A 344 -7.33 -5.16 -3.14
C GLU A 344 -7.61 -3.68 -3.44
N GLY A 345 -6.68 -2.81 -3.05
CA GLY A 345 -6.65 -1.42 -3.52
C GLY A 345 -7.91 -0.59 -3.28
N ILE A 346 -8.59 -0.74 -2.14
CA ILE A 346 -9.63 0.22 -1.76
C ILE A 346 -9.00 1.59 -1.46
N GLU A 347 -9.25 2.57 -2.33
CA GLU A 347 -8.69 3.93 -2.22
C GLU A 347 -9.70 4.98 -1.74
N ASN A 348 -11.00 4.69 -1.81
CA ASN A 348 -12.05 5.65 -1.44
C ASN A 348 -13.24 5.00 -0.74
N GLU A 349 -14.03 5.84 -0.08
CA GLU A 349 -15.23 5.43 0.68
C GLU A 349 -16.27 4.75 -0.20
N GLU A 350 -16.41 5.17 -1.46
CA GLU A 350 -17.40 4.60 -2.37
C GLU A 350 -17.13 3.12 -2.66
N ALA A 351 -15.86 2.79 -2.95
CA ALA A 351 -15.39 1.43 -3.15
C ALA A 351 -15.55 0.59 -1.87
N TYR A 352 -15.22 1.15 -0.70
CA TYR A 352 -15.42 0.51 0.60
C TYR A 352 -16.89 0.15 0.85
N LEU A 353 -17.79 1.12 0.70
CA LEU A 353 -19.23 0.93 0.90
C LEU A 353 -19.83 -0.04 -0.13
N PHE A 354 -19.33 -0.02 -1.37
CA PHE A 354 -19.68 -0.99 -2.39
C PHE A 354 -19.32 -2.41 -1.96
N ALA A 355 -18.04 -2.65 -1.63
CA ALA A 355 -17.53 -3.95 -1.19
C ALA A 355 -18.30 -4.50 0.02
N LYS A 356 -18.53 -3.64 1.02
CA LYS A 356 -19.33 -3.99 2.21
C LYS A 356 -20.77 -4.35 1.88
N ARG A 357 -21.40 -3.64 0.93
CA ARG A 357 -22.81 -3.87 0.55
C ARG A 357 -23.00 -5.20 -0.17
N ILE A 358 -22.09 -5.55 -1.07
CA ILE A 358 -22.19 -6.81 -1.82
C ILE A 358 -21.77 -8.03 -0.99
N GLY A 359 -21.11 -7.80 0.15
CA GLY A 359 -20.77 -8.84 1.12
C GLY A 359 -19.41 -9.48 0.87
N ILE A 360 -18.41 -8.70 0.44
CA ILE A 360 -17.00 -9.14 0.46
C ILE A 360 -16.55 -9.34 1.91
N ASP A 361 -15.71 -10.35 2.16
CA ASP A 361 -15.31 -10.73 3.53
C ASP A 361 -14.27 -9.76 4.12
N THR A 362 -13.18 -9.51 3.38
CA THR A 362 -12.03 -8.72 3.82
C THR A 362 -11.63 -7.68 2.77
N CYS A 363 -11.12 -6.55 3.21
CA CYS A 363 -10.54 -5.54 2.33
C CYS A 363 -9.15 -5.10 2.77
N GLN A 364 -8.37 -4.66 1.79
CA GLN A 364 -7.15 -3.89 2.00
C GLN A 364 -7.04 -2.73 1.00
N GLY A 365 -6.30 -1.69 1.38
CA GLY A 365 -6.06 -0.54 0.51
C GLY A 365 -5.89 0.77 1.26
N TYR A 366 -5.43 1.80 0.55
CA TYR A 366 -4.99 3.07 1.13
C TYR A 366 -6.09 3.84 1.87
N TYR A 367 -7.36 3.58 1.58
CA TYR A 367 -8.48 4.12 2.34
C TYR A 367 -8.51 3.59 3.77
N THR A 368 -8.16 2.32 3.96
CA THR A 368 -8.16 1.65 5.27
C THR A 368 -6.82 1.79 5.98
N SER A 369 -5.73 1.40 5.31
CA SER A 369 -4.37 1.62 5.78
C SER A 369 -3.40 1.40 4.62
N LYS A 370 -2.36 2.24 4.56
CA LYS A 370 -1.20 1.98 3.70
C LYS A 370 -0.37 0.83 4.29
N PRO A 371 0.60 0.27 3.53
CA PRO A 371 1.67 -0.52 4.12
C PRO A 371 2.41 0.28 5.17
N ILE A 372 2.54 -0.27 6.38
CA ILE A 372 3.12 0.39 7.54
C ILE A 372 4.24 -0.46 8.17
N GLY A 373 5.10 0.17 8.96
CA GLY A 373 6.16 -0.53 9.69
C GLY A 373 5.62 -1.42 10.82
N ALA A 374 6.47 -2.32 11.32
CA ALA A 374 6.14 -3.18 12.45
C ALA A 374 5.63 -2.43 13.71
N PRO A 375 6.21 -1.27 14.08
CA PRO A 375 5.73 -0.47 15.21
C PRO A 375 4.31 0.08 15.07
N ASP A 376 4.00 0.59 13.88
CA ASP A 376 2.69 1.17 13.58
C ASP A 376 1.63 0.09 13.51
N LEU A 377 1.97 -1.07 12.94
CA LEU A 377 1.10 -2.24 12.93
C LEU A 377 0.79 -2.69 14.36
N TYR A 378 1.79 -2.74 15.22
CA TYR A 378 1.60 -3.13 16.61
C TYR A 378 0.67 -2.15 17.35
N SER A 379 0.87 -0.86 17.14
CA SER A 379 0.01 0.20 17.68
C SER A 379 -1.44 0.08 17.19
N LEU A 380 -1.62 -0.20 15.90
CA LEU A 380 -2.93 -0.46 15.30
C LEU A 380 -3.61 -1.68 15.95
N TYR A 381 -2.89 -2.81 16.05
CA TYR A 381 -3.42 -4.04 16.66
C TYR A 381 -3.87 -3.81 18.11
N GLN A 382 -3.10 -3.09 18.92
CA GLN A 382 -3.49 -2.78 20.29
C GLN A 382 -4.79 -1.96 20.37
N LYS A 383 -4.96 -0.96 19.50
CA LYS A 383 -6.17 -0.12 19.45
C LYS A 383 -7.42 -0.97 19.19
N HIS A 384 -7.38 -1.86 18.19
CA HIS A 384 -8.52 -2.73 17.89
C HIS A 384 -8.81 -3.73 19.02
N LYS A 385 -7.78 -4.34 19.63
CA LYS A 385 -7.97 -5.30 20.72
C LYS A 385 -8.59 -4.66 21.97
N CYS A 386 -8.19 -3.43 22.29
CA CYS A 386 -8.78 -2.65 23.39
C CYS A 386 -10.25 -2.28 23.12
N ALA A 387 -10.61 -1.98 21.87
CA ALA A 387 -11.98 -1.70 21.47
C ALA A 387 -12.90 -2.93 21.60
N GLU A 388 -12.40 -4.13 21.24
CA GLU A 388 -13.13 -5.39 21.37
C GLU A 388 -13.34 -5.83 22.83
N LEU A 389 -12.33 -5.64 23.70
CA LEU A 389 -12.33 -6.12 25.10
C LEU A 389 -12.94 -5.13 26.11
N GLY A 390 -13.52 -4.01 25.66
CA GLY A 390 -14.19 -3.07 26.55
C GLY A 390 -13.25 -2.40 27.56
N ASN A 391 -12.12 -1.85 27.09
CA ASN A 391 -11.10 -1.15 27.89
C ASN A 391 -10.31 -2.03 28.90
N GLN A 392 -10.34 -3.35 28.76
CA GLN A 392 -9.38 -4.21 29.46
C GLN A 392 -8.18 -4.47 28.55
N PHE A 393 -7.04 -3.86 28.85
CA PHE A 393 -5.78 -4.20 28.19
C PHE A 393 -5.51 -5.70 28.40
N PRO A 394 -5.14 -6.45 27.33
CA PRO A 394 -4.69 -7.82 27.51
C PRO A 394 -3.45 -7.81 28.42
N GLN A 395 -3.58 -8.40 29.61
CA GLN A 395 -2.60 -8.42 30.72
C GLN A 395 -1.27 -9.15 30.43
N SER A 396 -0.81 -9.27 29.18
CA SER A 396 0.31 -10.16 28.88
C SER A 396 1.03 -9.87 27.57
N LYS A 397 1.85 -8.80 27.52
CA LYS A 397 3.07 -8.74 26.68
C LYS A 397 3.87 -7.50 27.01
N SER A 398 5.20 -7.65 27.12
CA SER A 398 6.07 -6.55 27.48
C SER A 398 6.10 -5.48 26.39
N LEU A 399 5.84 -4.23 26.76
CA LEU A 399 6.15 -3.03 26.01
C LEU A 399 7.63 -3.04 25.60
N LYS A 400 7.92 -3.05 24.29
CA LYS A 400 9.31 -3.04 23.79
C LYS A 400 9.73 -1.63 23.39
N SER A 401 10.87 -1.19 23.90
CA SER A 401 11.45 0.12 23.59
C SER A 401 12.87 -0.04 23.06
N VAL A 402 13.29 0.82 22.14
CA VAL A 402 14.71 0.91 21.73
C VAL A 402 15.33 2.10 22.44
N TYR A 403 16.51 1.91 23.05
CA TYR A 403 17.32 2.98 23.64
C TYR A 403 18.60 3.13 22.82
N PHE A 404 18.73 4.25 22.12
CA PHE A 404 19.90 4.57 21.33
C PHE A 404 20.86 5.44 22.12
N ASP A 405 22.12 5.00 22.22
CA ASP A 405 23.22 5.74 22.83
C ASP A 405 24.54 5.34 22.18
N ILE A 406 25.29 6.32 21.67
CA ILE A 406 26.63 6.07 21.12
C ILE A 406 27.55 5.45 22.19
N ASP A 407 27.37 5.80 23.47
CA ASP A 407 28.13 5.24 24.60
C ASP A 407 27.27 4.33 25.50
N ASN A 408 27.17 3.06 25.12
CA ASN A 408 26.42 2.07 25.88
C ASN A 408 26.78 1.95 27.37
N GLN A 409 28.00 2.34 27.79
CA GLN A 409 28.38 2.25 29.21
C GLN A 409 27.63 3.28 30.07
N ARG A 410 27.31 4.44 29.50
CA ARG A 410 26.63 5.55 30.18
C ARG A 410 25.15 5.25 30.43
N SER A 411 24.48 4.63 29.48
CA SER A 411 23.04 4.33 29.53
C SER A 411 22.67 3.04 30.25
N THR A 412 23.62 2.12 30.46
CA THR A 412 23.37 0.82 31.11
C THR A 412 22.64 0.93 32.47
N PRO A 413 23.01 1.84 33.40
CA PRO A 413 22.29 2.00 34.68
C PRO A 413 20.86 2.49 34.51
N LEU A 414 20.62 3.39 33.54
CA LEU A 414 19.31 3.95 33.26
C LEU A 414 18.38 2.91 32.64
N VAL A 415 18.86 2.17 31.64
CA VAL A 415 18.13 1.06 31.00
C VAL A 415 17.76 -0.02 32.03
N LYS A 416 18.69 -0.37 32.93
CA LYS A 416 18.39 -1.33 34.02
C LYS A 416 17.32 -0.83 34.98
N LEU A 417 17.27 0.48 35.26
CA LEU A 417 16.26 1.07 36.11
C LEU A 417 14.89 1.11 35.42
N ILE A 418 14.84 1.43 34.12
CA ILE A 418 13.60 1.38 33.32
C ILE A 418 13.00 -0.04 33.34
N LYS A 419 13.82 -1.07 33.06
CA LYS A 419 13.38 -2.48 33.14
C LYS A 419 12.95 -2.92 34.55
N LYS A 420 13.49 -2.30 35.60
CA LYS A 420 13.12 -2.60 37.00
C LYS A 420 11.83 -1.91 37.42
N HIS A 421 11.49 -0.78 36.78
CA HIS A 421 10.29 -0.02 37.09
C HIS A 421 9.01 -0.75 36.68
N ASP A 422 9.08 -1.50 35.57
CA ASP A 422 8.00 -2.37 35.13
C ASP A 422 8.59 -3.60 34.43
N GLU A 423 8.29 -4.81 34.95
CA GLU A 423 8.69 -6.07 34.31
C GLU A 423 8.05 -6.26 32.93
N LEU A 424 7.02 -5.47 32.62
CA LEU A 424 6.40 -5.39 31.32
C LEU A 424 7.12 -4.41 30.37
N ILE A 425 8.22 -3.74 30.71
CA ILE A 425 8.98 -2.93 29.74
C ILE A 425 10.31 -3.62 29.42
N ASP A 426 10.45 -4.08 28.18
CA ASP A 426 11.70 -4.62 27.66
C ASP A 426 12.41 -3.58 26.77
N THR A 427 13.53 -3.07 27.24
CA THR A 427 14.34 -2.08 26.52
C THR A 427 15.53 -2.74 25.80
N ILE A 428 15.65 -2.55 24.48
CA ILE A 428 16.76 -2.98 23.65
C ILE A 428 17.74 -1.82 23.52
N GLN A 429 18.98 -2.02 23.94
CA GLN A 429 20.02 -0.99 23.86
C GLN A 429 20.84 -1.16 22.57
N VAL A 430 21.04 -0.06 21.85
CA VAL A 430 21.74 -0.01 20.54
C VAL A 430 22.68 1.18 20.48
N ASN A 431 23.78 1.06 19.73
CA ASN A 431 24.83 2.10 19.67
C ASN A 431 25.12 2.65 18.28
N THR A 432 24.47 2.12 17.25
CA THR A 432 24.58 2.63 15.87
C THR A 432 23.20 2.91 15.29
N THR A 433 23.13 3.84 14.34
CA THR A 433 21.90 4.15 13.60
C THR A 433 21.36 2.92 12.86
N ASP A 434 22.25 2.10 12.28
CA ASP A 434 21.86 0.87 11.57
C ASP A 434 21.21 -0.17 12.50
N GLU A 435 21.70 -0.29 13.73
CA GLU A 435 21.06 -1.13 14.74
C GLU A 435 19.67 -0.61 15.12
N VAL A 436 19.50 0.71 15.29
CA VAL A 436 18.18 1.33 15.53
C VAL A 436 17.22 0.96 14.40
N SER A 437 17.63 1.20 13.14
CA SER A 437 16.85 0.88 11.95
C SER A 437 16.47 -0.60 11.92
N THR A 438 17.42 -1.50 12.19
CA THR A 438 17.18 -2.95 12.21
C THR A 438 16.17 -3.33 13.29
N GLN A 439 16.31 -2.81 14.51
CA GLN A 439 15.37 -3.14 15.60
C GLN A 439 13.96 -2.63 15.32
N LEU A 440 13.82 -1.43 14.76
CA LEU A 440 12.52 -0.84 14.42
C LEU A 440 11.84 -1.54 13.25
N ARG A 441 12.61 -2.03 12.25
CA ARG A 441 12.07 -2.78 11.11
C ARG A 441 11.59 -4.18 11.49
N ASP A 442 12.35 -4.86 12.36
CA ASP A 442 12.18 -6.31 12.56
C ASP A 442 11.46 -6.69 13.86
N ASN A 443 11.17 -5.72 14.73
CA ASN A 443 10.48 -5.98 16.00
C ASN A 443 9.29 -5.03 16.19
N ALA A 444 8.32 -5.51 16.96
CA ALA A 444 7.22 -4.69 17.46
C ALA A 444 7.72 -3.75 18.57
N ILE A 445 8.39 -2.67 18.17
CA ILE A 445 8.85 -1.59 19.05
C ILE A 445 7.73 -0.57 19.18
N GLN A 446 7.54 -0.01 20.37
CA GLN A 446 6.47 0.97 20.62
C GLN A 446 7.00 2.37 20.88
N SER A 447 8.28 2.49 21.23
CA SER A 447 8.93 3.76 21.54
C SER A 447 10.42 3.72 21.24
N LEU A 448 10.94 4.80 20.70
CA LEU A 448 12.37 5.03 20.55
C LEU A 448 12.82 6.09 21.56
N ILE A 449 13.84 5.79 22.36
CA ILE A 449 14.52 6.77 23.21
C ILE A 449 15.86 7.09 22.56
N LEU A 450 16.10 8.37 22.26
CA LEU A 450 17.33 8.89 21.70
C LEU A 450 18.09 9.65 22.78
N GLU A 451 19.28 9.18 23.14
CA GLU A 451 20.22 9.90 23.99
C GLU A 451 20.90 11.01 23.17
N SER A 452 20.67 12.28 23.50
CA SER A 452 21.33 13.38 22.77
C SER A 452 22.75 13.66 23.27
N GLU A 453 23.11 13.21 24.49
CA GLU A 453 24.40 13.50 25.09
C GLU A 453 25.56 12.79 24.38
N GLY A 454 26.27 13.52 23.52
CA GLY A 454 27.37 12.99 22.70
C GLY A 454 27.13 13.06 21.19
N LEU A 455 25.96 13.54 20.78
CA LEU A 455 25.58 13.81 19.40
C LEU A 455 25.49 15.32 19.13
N SER A 456 25.84 15.75 17.93
CA SER A 456 25.50 17.08 17.40
C SER A 456 24.03 17.17 16.99
N SER A 457 23.49 18.38 16.88
CA SER A 457 22.12 18.61 16.39
C SER A 457 21.89 18.05 14.99
N THR A 458 22.90 18.11 14.12
CA THR A 458 22.86 17.52 12.77
C THR A 458 22.77 16.00 12.81
N GLU A 459 23.55 15.34 13.66
CA GLU A 459 23.52 13.87 13.76
C GLU A 459 22.17 13.38 14.33
N ILE A 460 21.60 14.12 15.30
CA ILE A 460 20.26 13.83 15.83
C ILE A 460 19.21 13.95 14.71
N SER A 461 19.27 15.02 13.93
CA SER A 461 18.38 15.25 12.79
C SER A 461 18.51 14.15 11.74
N ASP A 462 19.73 13.70 11.43
CA ASP A 462 19.99 12.63 10.47
C ASP A 462 19.41 11.29 10.95
N VAL A 463 19.60 10.94 12.23
CA VAL A 463 19.02 9.73 12.84
C VAL A 463 17.50 9.78 12.78
N ILE A 464 16.90 10.91 13.18
CA ILE A 464 15.44 11.09 13.16
C ILE A 464 14.91 10.99 11.74
N THR A 465 15.52 11.68 10.79
CA THR A 465 15.11 11.67 9.37
C THR A 465 15.19 10.26 8.80
N HIS A 466 16.26 9.53 9.11
CA HIS A 466 16.44 8.15 8.68
C HIS A 466 15.37 7.23 9.27
N VAL A 467 15.08 7.35 10.57
CA VAL A 467 14.10 6.50 11.27
C VAL A 467 12.66 6.81 10.86
N LYS A 468 12.31 8.10 10.70
CA LYS A 468 10.97 8.55 10.29
C LYS A 468 10.54 8.01 8.92
N ALA A 469 11.49 7.51 8.10
CA ALA A 469 11.17 6.84 6.84
C ALA A 469 10.39 5.52 7.03
N PHE A 470 10.45 4.90 8.21
CA PHE A 470 9.81 3.59 8.47
C PHE A 470 9.24 3.44 9.89
N TYR A 471 9.30 4.48 10.72
CA TYR A 471 8.77 4.49 12.09
C TYR A 471 7.98 5.78 12.35
N HIS A 472 6.70 5.63 12.73
CA HIS A 472 5.83 6.75 13.10
C HIS A 472 5.37 6.68 14.57
N GLY A 473 6.01 5.85 15.39
CA GLY A 473 5.76 5.80 16.82
C GLY A 473 6.44 6.95 17.59
N PRO A 474 6.18 7.08 18.90
CA PRO A 474 6.76 8.13 19.72
C PRO A 474 8.29 8.04 19.77
N ILE A 475 8.94 9.20 19.60
CA ILE A 475 10.38 9.38 19.75
C ILE A 475 10.62 10.26 20.98
N PHE A 476 11.30 9.72 21.99
CA PHE A 476 11.70 10.43 23.20
C PHE A 476 13.13 10.92 23.06
N LEU A 477 13.34 12.22 22.91
CA LEU A 477 14.67 12.81 22.89
C LEU A 477 15.10 13.18 24.32
N LEU A 478 16.14 12.51 24.82
CA LEU A 478 16.65 12.69 26.17
C LEU A 478 17.75 13.75 26.19
N LEU A 479 17.43 14.95 26.68
CA LEU A 479 18.32 16.10 26.74
C LEU A 479 19.18 16.13 28.01
N PRO A 480 20.45 16.59 27.95
CA PRO A 480 21.28 16.89 29.11
C PRO A 480 20.59 17.86 30.08
N PHE A 481 20.98 17.79 31.36
CA PHE A 481 20.44 18.66 32.41
C PHE A 481 20.64 20.17 32.12
N TYR A 482 21.63 20.53 31.30
CA TYR A 482 22.06 21.90 31.06
C TYR A 482 21.63 22.48 29.70
N GLU A 483 21.03 21.69 28.81
CA GLU A 483 20.60 22.15 27.48
C GLU A 483 19.16 22.69 27.52
N GLU A 484 18.93 23.81 26.84
CA GLU A 484 17.58 24.36 26.59
C GLU A 484 17.00 23.77 25.30
N GLU A 485 15.66 23.70 25.23
CA GLU A 485 14.96 23.35 23.99
C GLU A 485 15.30 24.39 22.91
N THR A 486 16.01 23.98 21.85
CA THR A 486 16.33 24.86 20.72
C THR A 486 15.20 24.85 19.69
N ASP A 487 14.93 26.00 19.08
CA ASP A 487 13.94 26.11 17.97
C ASP A 487 14.35 25.27 16.75
N GLU A 488 15.64 24.90 16.62
CA GLU A 488 16.18 24.07 15.52
C GLU A 488 15.76 22.59 15.60
N LEU A 489 15.37 22.09 16.77
CA LEU A 489 14.89 20.71 16.96
C LEU A 489 13.36 20.61 16.89
N LYS A 490 12.63 21.74 16.88
CA LYS A 490 11.16 21.74 16.85
C LYS A 490 10.66 21.15 15.54
N ASP A 491 10.19 19.92 15.64
CA ASP A 491 9.49 19.19 14.61
C ASP A 491 8.08 19.79 14.44
N GLU A 492 7.74 20.27 13.24
CA GLU A 492 6.45 20.92 12.95
C GLU A 492 5.25 19.98 13.20
N ASP A 493 5.48 18.66 13.19
CA ASP A 493 4.47 17.61 13.37
C ASP A 493 4.26 17.18 14.84
N ASN A 494 5.04 17.68 15.82
CA ASN A 494 4.96 17.30 17.25
C ASN A 494 5.21 15.80 17.58
N ASP A 495 5.90 15.05 16.72
CA ASP A 495 6.13 13.61 16.94
C ASP A 495 7.29 13.29 17.92
N ILE A 496 8.06 14.31 18.31
CA ILE A 496 9.20 14.18 19.22
C ILE A 496 8.86 14.73 20.60
N LEU A 497 9.03 13.89 21.63
CA LEU A 497 8.80 14.21 23.02
C LEU A 497 10.13 14.46 23.74
N TYR A 498 10.29 15.66 24.27
CA TYR A 498 11.51 16.07 24.96
C TYR A 498 11.47 15.66 26.43
N ILE A 499 12.49 14.93 26.87
CA ILE A 499 12.68 14.57 28.27
C ILE A 499 14.01 15.14 28.73
N ARG A 500 14.00 15.97 29.78
CA ARG A 500 15.25 16.46 30.37
C ARG A 500 15.74 15.48 31.44
N LYS A 501 17.02 15.12 31.39
CA LYS A 501 17.65 14.34 32.46
C LYS A 501 17.53 15.10 33.78
N SER A 502 17.19 14.36 34.83
CA SER A 502 17.17 14.85 36.21
C SER A 502 18.55 14.71 36.87
N ARG A 503 18.69 15.23 38.10
CA ARG A 503 19.93 15.15 38.87
C ARG A 503 20.31 13.72 39.26
N THR A 504 19.34 12.81 39.29
CA THR A 504 19.55 11.40 39.57
C THR A 504 19.05 10.52 38.43
N VAL A 505 19.71 9.37 38.23
CA VAL A 505 19.33 8.39 37.20
C VAL A 505 17.93 7.84 37.46
N THR A 506 17.53 7.69 38.72
CA THR A 506 16.20 7.22 39.12
C THR A 506 15.09 8.19 38.72
N GLU A 507 15.28 9.49 38.94
CA GLU A 507 14.30 10.52 38.53
C GLU A 507 14.18 10.58 37.01
N THR A 508 15.29 10.47 36.29
CA THR A 508 15.28 10.39 34.82
C THR A 508 14.51 9.15 34.34
N ALA A 509 14.74 7.98 34.94
CA ALA A 509 14.00 6.76 34.60
C ALA A 509 12.49 6.91 34.84
N ASN A 510 12.10 7.56 35.94
CA ASN A 510 10.70 7.88 36.24
C ASN A 510 10.08 8.82 35.22
N ALA A 511 10.81 9.85 34.77
CA ALA A 511 10.33 10.78 33.76
C ALA A 511 10.11 10.09 32.40
N ILE A 512 11.03 9.21 32.00
CA ILE A 512 10.88 8.38 30.79
C ILE A 512 9.66 7.47 30.92
N TYR A 513 9.51 6.78 32.05
CA TYR A 513 8.38 5.91 32.30
C TYR A 513 7.04 6.66 32.28
N SER A 514 6.96 7.82 32.93
CA SER A 514 5.76 8.66 32.92
C SER A 514 5.43 9.10 31.49
N ALA A 515 6.41 9.60 30.74
CA ALA A 515 6.19 10.07 29.37
C ALA A 515 5.71 8.95 28.44
N MET A 516 6.26 7.73 28.59
CA MET A 516 5.82 6.53 27.90
C MET A 516 4.37 6.19 28.26
N THR A 517 4.07 6.04 29.55
CA THR A 517 2.71 5.73 30.01
C THR A 517 1.68 6.80 29.64
N ASP A 518 2.04 8.08 29.71
CA ASP A 518 1.21 9.20 29.30
C ASP A 518 0.91 9.19 27.79
N THR A 519 1.84 8.76 26.93
CA THR A 519 1.56 8.56 25.48
C THR A 519 0.62 7.37 25.22
N TYR A 520 0.72 6.31 26.04
CA TYR A 520 -0.20 5.17 25.96
C TYR A 520 -1.59 5.50 26.54
N GLU A 521 -1.67 6.27 27.63
CA GLU A 521 -2.94 6.72 28.19
C GLU A 521 -3.58 7.82 27.34
N SER A 522 -2.80 8.66 26.66
CA SER A 522 -3.33 9.66 25.72
C SER A 522 -3.76 9.08 24.37
N SER A 523 -3.27 7.90 23.97
CA SER A 523 -3.90 7.10 22.91
C SER A 523 -5.16 6.36 23.40
N SER A 524 -5.40 6.30 24.72
CA SER A 524 -6.65 5.87 25.35
C SER A 524 -7.62 7.03 25.73
N ASN A 525 -7.30 8.28 25.37
CA ASN A 525 -8.09 9.49 25.70
C ASN A 525 -9.44 9.63 24.95
N LEU A 526 -10.06 8.52 24.55
CA LEU A 526 -11.47 8.53 24.13
C LEU A 526 -12.41 8.65 25.34
N THR A 527 -11.99 8.12 26.49
CA THR A 527 -12.75 8.19 27.74
C THR A 527 -12.89 9.65 28.23
N THR A 528 -11.88 10.48 27.97
CA THR A 528 -11.84 11.93 28.25
C THR A 528 -12.56 12.78 27.20
N LEU A 529 -12.71 12.30 25.95
CA LEU A 529 -13.57 12.96 24.94
C LEU A 529 -15.05 12.74 25.25
N PHE A 530 -15.46 11.51 25.58
CA PHE A 530 -16.86 11.20 25.92
C PHE A 530 -17.26 11.71 27.31
N SER A 531 -16.34 11.88 28.25
CA SER A 531 -16.66 12.48 29.56
C SER A 531 -17.09 13.95 29.46
N LYS A 532 -16.75 14.65 28.37
CA LYS A 532 -17.23 16.00 28.06
C LYS A 532 -18.66 16.01 27.50
N LEU A 533 -19.15 14.88 26.99
CA LEU A 533 -20.49 14.73 26.43
C LEU A 533 -21.47 14.24 27.49
N SER A 534 -22.69 14.75 27.47
CA SER A 534 -23.78 14.15 28.26
C SER A 534 -24.13 12.76 27.72
N SER A 535 -24.75 11.92 28.55
CA SER A 535 -25.19 10.57 28.15
C SER A 535 -26.00 10.54 26.84
N ARG A 536 -26.85 11.55 26.63
CA ARG A 536 -27.64 11.71 25.38
C ARG A 536 -26.78 12.13 24.18
N GLU A 537 -25.83 13.04 24.38
CA GLU A 537 -24.90 13.46 23.31
C GLU A 537 -23.97 12.31 22.89
N ALA A 538 -23.45 11.55 23.85
CA ALA A 538 -22.63 10.37 23.58
C ALA A 538 -23.39 9.30 22.77
N THR A 539 -24.67 9.09 23.10
CA THR A 539 -25.53 8.14 22.37
C THR A 539 -25.80 8.60 20.95
N VAL A 540 -26.09 9.90 20.75
CA VAL A 540 -26.25 10.48 19.41
C VAL A 540 -24.95 10.39 18.60
N ALA A 541 -23.79 10.67 19.22
CA ALA A 541 -22.49 10.53 18.57
C ALA A 541 -22.24 9.10 18.07
N LYS A 542 -22.53 8.08 18.89
CA LYS A 542 -22.41 6.66 18.51
C LYS A 542 -23.23 6.31 17.28
N TYR A 543 -24.49 6.74 17.20
CA TYR A 543 -25.30 6.45 16.02
C TYR A 543 -24.81 7.18 14.77
N ILE A 544 -24.25 8.39 14.92
CA ILE A 544 -23.66 9.11 13.79
C ILE A 544 -22.41 8.39 13.27
N LEU A 545 -21.56 7.91 14.17
CA LEU A 545 -20.38 7.10 13.83
C LEU A 545 -20.75 5.78 13.16
N ALA A 546 -21.88 5.18 13.56
CA ALA A 546 -22.45 4.01 12.90
C ALA A 546 -23.10 4.31 11.53
N GLY A 547 -22.98 5.53 11.01
CA GLY A 547 -23.50 5.94 9.70
C GLY A 547 -25.00 6.22 9.66
N TYR A 548 -25.67 6.42 10.80
CA TYR A 548 -27.11 6.63 10.83
C TYR A 548 -27.49 8.04 10.38
N THR A 549 -28.50 8.15 9.53
CA THR A 549 -29.07 9.44 9.12
C THR A 549 -29.85 10.09 10.26
N ASN A 550 -30.03 11.43 10.23
CA ASN A 550 -30.82 12.14 11.24
C ASN A 550 -32.23 11.56 11.43
N LYS A 551 -32.84 11.08 10.34
CA LYS A 551 -34.15 10.42 10.35
C LYS A 551 -34.11 9.09 11.12
N LYS A 552 -33.07 8.28 10.93
CA LYS A 552 -32.91 7.01 11.63
C LYS A 552 -32.62 7.22 13.12
N ILE A 553 -31.74 8.15 13.45
CA ILE A 553 -31.43 8.53 14.85
C ILE A 553 -32.68 9.05 15.58
N SER A 554 -33.46 9.89 14.89
CA SER A 554 -34.71 10.45 15.40
C SER A 554 -35.71 9.36 15.78
N ASN A 555 -35.82 8.31 14.97
CA ASN A 555 -36.69 7.16 15.24
C ASN A 555 -36.17 6.27 16.37
N GLU A 556 -34.86 5.98 16.41
CA GLU A 556 -34.24 5.11 17.43
C GLU A 556 -34.26 5.73 18.83
N LEU A 557 -34.16 7.07 18.91
CA LEU A 557 -34.09 7.80 20.17
C LEU A 557 -35.40 8.47 20.58
N ASP A 558 -36.47 8.30 19.81
CA ASP A 558 -37.77 8.96 19.99
C ASP A 558 -37.65 10.49 20.23
N ILE A 559 -36.87 11.15 19.37
CA ILE A 559 -36.64 12.60 19.40
C ILE A 559 -36.81 13.19 18.01
N SER A 560 -37.12 14.49 17.91
CA SER A 560 -37.24 15.14 16.59
C SER A 560 -35.91 15.22 15.84
N GLN A 561 -35.92 15.18 14.51
CA GLN A 561 -34.72 15.39 13.70
C GLN A 561 -34.04 16.75 13.97
N LYS A 562 -34.83 17.77 14.33
CA LYS A 562 -34.31 19.10 14.72
C LYS A 562 -33.49 19.00 16.02
N THR A 563 -33.93 18.16 16.95
CA THR A 563 -33.22 17.84 18.20
C THR A 563 -31.91 17.10 17.92
N VAL A 564 -31.90 16.15 16.97
CA VAL A 564 -30.68 15.46 16.53
C VAL A 564 -29.66 16.46 15.95
N SER A 565 -30.10 17.40 15.11
CA SER A 565 -29.23 18.45 14.58
C SER A 565 -28.65 19.35 15.68
N THR A 566 -29.43 19.66 16.71
CA THR A 566 -28.94 20.44 17.88
C THR A 566 -27.88 19.66 18.66
N TYR A 567 -28.07 18.35 18.85
CA TYR A 567 -27.06 17.50 19.47
C TYR A 567 -25.77 17.43 18.64
N LYS A 568 -25.86 17.33 17.30
CA LYS A 568 -24.70 17.40 16.41
C LYS A 568 -23.87 18.65 16.64
N THR A 569 -24.49 19.82 16.61
CA THR A 569 -23.78 21.10 16.82
C THR A 569 -23.12 21.17 18.20
N ARG A 570 -23.78 20.65 19.25
CA ARG A 570 -23.22 20.61 20.60
C ARG A 570 -22.04 19.64 20.74
N ILE A 571 -22.14 18.47 20.10
CA ILE A 571 -21.04 17.49 20.06
C ILE A 571 -19.82 18.12 19.40
N LEU A 572 -20.00 18.74 18.22
CA LEU A 572 -18.91 19.41 17.51
C LEU A 572 -18.25 20.50 18.37
N SER A 573 -19.05 21.36 18.99
CA SER A 573 -18.56 22.43 19.86
C SER A 573 -17.85 21.92 21.12
N LYS A 574 -18.36 20.87 21.78
CA LYS A 574 -17.75 20.32 23.00
C LYS A 574 -16.47 19.53 22.76
N LEU A 575 -16.35 18.94 21.57
CA LEU A 575 -15.17 18.20 21.14
C LEU A 575 -14.15 19.09 20.41
N ASN A 576 -14.47 20.37 20.23
CA ASN A 576 -13.63 21.35 19.52
C ASN A 576 -13.25 20.92 18.10
N ILE A 577 -14.24 20.44 17.34
CA ILE A 577 -14.08 19.96 15.97
C ILE A 577 -15.02 20.71 15.02
N ASN A 578 -14.55 20.91 13.81
CA ASN A 578 -15.16 21.80 12.82
C ASN A 578 -16.17 21.08 11.92
N SER A 579 -16.13 19.75 11.87
CA SER A 579 -17.05 18.97 11.05
C SER A 579 -17.37 17.59 11.59
N MET A 580 -18.49 17.03 11.15
CA MET A 580 -18.83 15.63 11.42
C MET A 580 -17.86 14.66 10.74
N PHE A 581 -17.22 15.08 9.65
CA PHE A 581 -16.16 14.34 8.98
C PHE A 581 -14.91 14.23 9.86
N GLU A 582 -14.58 15.29 10.60
CA GLU A 582 -13.50 15.30 11.58
C GLU A 582 -13.83 14.43 12.80
N LEU A 583 -15.10 14.40 13.24
CA LEU A 583 -15.56 13.41 14.21
C LEU A 583 -15.31 11.99 13.68
N VAL A 584 -15.73 11.68 12.47
CA VAL A 584 -15.54 10.35 11.86
C VAL A 584 -14.05 10.05 11.67
N LYS A 585 -13.20 11.02 11.33
CA LYS A 585 -11.75 10.84 11.17
C LYS A 585 -11.05 10.53 12.51
N ILE A 586 -11.40 11.23 13.58
CA ILE A 586 -10.93 10.96 14.95
C ILE A 586 -11.37 9.57 15.43
N PHE A 587 -12.52 9.10 14.95
CA PHE A 587 -13.09 7.82 15.34
C PHE A 587 -12.76 6.65 14.39
N ASN A 588 -12.36 6.92 13.14
CA ASN A 588 -11.92 5.91 12.18
C ASN A 588 -10.40 5.67 12.27
N THR A 589 -9.65 6.52 12.97
CA THR A 589 -8.34 6.14 13.53
C THR A 589 -8.47 5.26 14.79
N VAL A 590 -9.72 4.92 15.16
CA VAL A 590 -10.13 4.22 16.40
C VAL A 590 -11.06 3.03 16.10
N ASN A 591 -11.51 2.81 14.87
CA ASN A 591 -12.43 1.72 14.50
C ASN A 591 -11.90 0.82 13.42
#